data_AF-A0A4D6HBV2-F1
#
_entry.id   AF-A0A4D6HBV2-F1
#
_cell.length_a   1.000
_cell.length_b   1.000
_cell.length_c   1.000
_cell.angle_alpha   90.00
_cell.angle_beta   90.00
_cell.angle_gamma   90.00
#
_symmetry.space_group_name_H-M   'P 1'
#
loop_
_entity.id
_entity.type
_entity.pdbx_description
1 polymer ?
#
loop_
_entity_poly.entity_id
_entity_poly.type
_entity_poly.pdbx_seq_one_letter_code
_entity_poly.pdbx_strand_id
1 'polypeptide(L)'
;MSDGNAESFQLRFVDGDVVASENADEESDRVPVEPGERTGFGLEVKDGALEVNREVRDVVERRGRLLEFGSREEAEAYARELSASGGALRVQAAPANEPRDVDAYLLADHNPSVQEPAAVDGETWTFDVGANLYGALGEAVLLAGPKPFALTYFVRQDLEIDEAELDWGLNVDVYRGGKGSAAEAPETGGWVPDCVVEAKDGWGGEVLERYYCEIKAGEASFQRSQADGMRALAADERVLKIRVLIEALPEQYSVRIHEVEPTE
;
A
#
# COMPACT_ATOMS: atom_id res chain seq x y z
N MET A 1 -36.41 27.46 31.10
CA MET A 1 -34.97 27.12 31.20
C MET A 1 -34.89 25.74 31.82
N SER A 2 -34.81 24.73 30.96
CA SER A 2 -34.51 23.34 31.25
C SER A 2 -34.20 22.72 29.88
N ASP A 3 -32.99 22.94 29.39
CA ASP A 3 -32.53 22.29 28.17
C ASP A 3 -32.23 20.84 28.50
N GLY A 4 -33.02 19.96 27.88
CA GLY A 4 -32.89 18.52 27.98
C GLY A 4 -31.64 18.06 27.25
N ASN A 5 -30.87 17.24 27.96
CA ASN A 5 -29.77 16.45 27.44
C ASN A 5 -30.30 15.55 26.31
N ALA A 6 -29.90 15.82 25.06
CA ALA A 6 -30.23 14.95 23.94
C ALA A 6 -29.25 13.78 23.94
N GLU A 7 -29.61 12.70 24.64
CA GLU A 7 -28.91 11.42 24.59
C GLU A 7 -28.98 10.86 23.17
N SER A 8 -27.82 10.67 22.55
CA SER A 8 -27.70 10.03 21.25
C SER A 8 -27.83 8.52 21.42
N PHE A 9 -29.02 7.97 21.17
CA PHE A 9 -29.22 6.52 21.17
C PHE A 9 -28.76 5.92 19.84
N GLN A 10 -27.75 5.05 19.88
CA GLN A 10 -27.48 4.15 18.75
C GLN A 10 -28.54 3.04 18.74
N LEU A 11 -29.35 3.02 17.69
CA LEU A 11 -30.37 2.01 17.46
C LEU A 11 -29.76 0.84 16.69
N ARG A 12 -30.03 -0.39 17.14
CA ARG A 12 -29.65 -1.61 16.41
C ARG A 12 -30.90 -2.38 16.00
N PHE A 13 -30.85 -2.97 14.82
CA PHE A 13 -31.88 -3.86 14.29
C PHE A 13 -31.53 -5.31 14.59
N VAL A 14 -32.45 -6.04 15.20
CA VAL A 14 -32.36 -7.49 15.42
C VAL A 14 -33.71 -8.11 15.08
N ASP A 15 -33.71 -9.12 14.22
CA ASP A 15 -34.92 -9.86 13.79
C ASP A 15 -36.11 -9.01 13.31
N GLY A 16 -35.81 -7.87 12.69
CA GLY A 16 -36.81 -6.98 12.09
C GLY A 16 -37.35 -5.89 13.01
N ASP A 17 -36.95 -5.87 14.28
CA ASP A 17 -37.36 -4.87 15.27
C ASP A 17 -36.21 -3.96 15.68
N VAL A 18 -36.53 -2.68 15.95
CA VAL A 18 -35.59 -1.68 16.46
C VAL A 18 -35.52 -1.78 17.98
N VAL A 19 -34.35 -2.11 18.51
CA VAL A 19 -34.09 -2.16 19.95
C VAL A 19 -33.05 -1.10 20.35
N ALA A 20 -33.32 -0.43 21.47
CA ALA A 20 -32.40 0.53 22.08
C ALA A 20 -31.21 -0.23 22.69
N SER A 21 -29.99 0.18 22.35
CA SER A 21 -28.75 -0.38 22.89
C SER A 21 -28.49 0.14 24.30
N GLU A 22 -28.82 -0.64 25.33
CA GLU A 22 -28.33 -0.43 26.70
C GLU A 22 -26.87 -0.88 26.79
N ASN A 23 -25.93 -0.07 26.31
CA ASN A 23 -24.49 -0.26 26.54
C ASN A 23 -23.76 1.11 26.52
N ALA A 24 -24.37 2.12 27.12
CA ALA A 24 -23.72 3.40 27.35
C ALA A 24 -23.52 3.57 28.84
N ASP A 25 -22.56 2.85 29.44
CA ASP A 25 -22.03 3.16 30.79
C ASP A 25 -20.75 2.38 31.19
N GLU A 26 -19.91 1.93 30.25
CA GLU A 26 -18.59 1.31 30.57
C GLU A 26 -17.37 2.01 29.96
N GLU A 27 -17.51 3.24 29.45
CA GLU A 27 -16.39 3.99 28.86
C GLU A 27 -15.83 5.10 29.77
N SER A 28 -16.43 5.35 30.94
CA SER A 28 -16.08 6.51 31.78
C SER A 28 -14.91 6.30 32.76
N ASP A 29 -14.33 5.10 32.89
CA ASP A 29 -13.32 4.81 33.93
C ASP A 29 -11.96 4.32 33.39
N ARG A 30 -11.71 4.44 32.07
CA ARG A 30 -10.38 4.14 31.53
C ARG A 30 -9.42 5.28 31.85
N VAL A 31 -8.47 5.00 32.75
CA VAL A 31 -7.35 5.89 33.05
C VAL A 31 -6.60 6.16 31.73
N PRO A 32 -6.40 7.45 31.34
CA PRO A 32 -5.65 7.80 30.14
C PRO A 32 -4.26 7.14 30.16
N VAL A 33 -3.87 6.50 29.06
CA VAL A 33 -2.57 5.82 28.98
C VAL A 33 -1.52 6.87 28.63
N GLU A 34 -0.69 7.27 29.59
CA GLU A 34 0.40 8.22 29.33
C GLU A 34 1.71 7.47 29.01
N PRO A 35 2.43 7.85 27.93
CA PRO A 35 3.74 7.27 27.64
C PRO A 35 4.73 7.57 28.79
N GLY A 36 5.63 6.63 29.09
CA GLY A 36 6.69 6.78 30.08
C GLY A 36 6.28 6.54 31.55
N GLU A 37 5.01 6.25 31.85
CA GLU A 37 4.60 5.83 33.21
C GLU A 37 4.98 4.37 33.50
N ARG A 38 5.07 3.55 32.45
CA ARG A 38 5.47 2.15 32.49
C ARG A 38 6.45 1.90 31.34
N THR A 39 7.45 1.04 31.57
CA THR A 39 8.53 0.78 30.62
C THR A 39 8.64 -0.71 30.30
N GLY A 40 9.16 -1.04 29.11
CA GLY A 40 9.27 -2.42 28.62
C GLY A 40 8.84 -2.64 27.16
N PHE A 41 8.24 -1.64 26.53
CA PHE A 41 7.85 -1.64 25.12
C PHE A 41 8.12 -0.27 24.48
N GLY A 42 9.08 -0.21 23.56
CA GLY A 42 9.47 1.01 22.83
C GLY A 42 8.68 1.21 21.54
N LEU A 43 7.96 2.32 21.44
CA LEU A 43 7.17 2.73 20.29
C LEU A 43 7.79 3.98 19.64
N GLU A 44 8.42 3.82 18.47
CA GLU A 44 8.99 4.95 17.74
C GLU A 44 7.95 5.58 16.81
N VAL A 45 7.79 6.90 16.93
CA VAL A 45 6.87 7.70 16.12
C VAL A 45 7.51 8.07 14.78
N LYS A 46 6.85 7.69 13.67
CA LYS A 46 7.29 8.05 12.31
C LYS A 46 6.65 9.35 11.83
N ASP A 47 7.30 9.99 10.85
CA ASP A 47 6.92 11.32 10.36
C ASP A 47 5.46 11.39 9.88
N GLY A 48 4.95 10.35 9.20
CA GLY A 48 3.55 10.31 8.77
C GLY A 48 2.54 10.41 9.94
N ALA A 49 2.85 9.84 11.10
CA ALA A 49 2.01 9.98 12.29
C ALA A 49 1.97 11.44 12.79
N LEU A 50 3.09 12.16 12.67
CA LEU A 50 3.20 13.58 13.04
C LEU A 50 2.44 14.48 12.07
N GLU A 51 2.31 14.10 10.81
CA GLU A 51 1.57 14.85 9.80
C GLU A 51 0.07 14.80 10.05
N VAL A 52 -0.47 13.61 10.37
CA VAL A 52 -1.92 13.40 10.51
C VAL A 52 -2.45 13.70 11.91
N ASN A 53 -1.59 13.69 12.94
CA ASN A 53 -2.02 13.85 14.32
C ASN A 53 -1.21 14.91 15.07
N ARG A 54 -1.85 16.06 15.35
CA ARG A 54 -1.22 17.19 16.05
C ARG A 54 -0.85 16.84 17.49
N GLU A 55 -1.64 16.03 18.19
CA GLU A 55 -1.35 15.66 19.58
C GLU A 55 -0.11 14.78 19.66
N VAL A 56 0.11 13.91 18.67
CA VAL A 56 1.37 13.15 18.55
C VAL A 56 2.56 14.09 18.39
N ARG A 57 2.42 15.18 17.63
CA ARG A 57 3.47 16.20 17.49
C ARG A 57 3.80 16.86 18.84
N ASP A 58 2.78 17.28 19.58
CA ASP A 58 2.93 17.90 20.89
C ASP A 58 3.55 16.93 21.93
N VAL A 59 3.30 15.62 21.78
CA VAL A 59 3.92 14.58 22.61
C VAL A 59 5.38 14.38 22.24
N VAL A 60 5.70 14.28 20.95
CA VAL A 60 7.08 14.10 20.47
C VAL A 60 7.96 15.31 20.78
N GLU A 61 7.42 16.52 20.72
CA GLU A 61 8.14 17.74 21.13
C GLU A 61 8.51 17.72 22.62
N ARG A 62 7.67 17.11 23.47
CA ARG A 62 7.91 17.02 24.92
C ARG A 62 8.80 15.84 25.32
N ARG A 63 8.63 14.69 24.68
CA ARG A 63 9.18 13.40 25.14
C ARG A 63 10.16 12.75 24.16
N GLY A 64 10.30 13.28 22.96
CA GLY A 64 11.08 12.68 21.89
C GLY A 64 10.28 11.67 21.07
N ARG A 65 10.93 11.10 20.03
CA ARG A 65 10.28 10.20 19.06
C ARG A 65 10.09 8.77 19.57
N LEU A 66 10.81 8.36 20.60
CA LEU A 66 10.68 7.03 21.18
C LEU A 66 9.84 7.12 22.46
N LEU A 67 8.62 6.59 22.39
CA LEU A 67 7.68 6.54 23.51
C LEU A 67 7.78 5.18 24.19
N GLU A 68 7.82 5.17 25.53
CA GLU A 68 7.89 3.93 26.30
C GLU A 68 6.52 3.57 26.89
N PHE A 69 6.17 2.29 26.79
CA PHE A 69 4.97 1.71 27.38
C PHE A 69 5.33 0.45 28.19
N GLY A 70 4.44 -0.01 29.06
CA GLY A 70 4.62 -1.26 29.79
C GLY A 70 4.34 -2.48 28.92
N SER A 71 3.48 -2.34 27.91
CA SER A 71 3.16 -3.40 26.96
C SER A 71 2.70 -2.88 25.60
N ARG A 72 2.58 -3.80 24.64
CA ARG A 72 2.03 -3.51 23.32
C ARG A 72 0.56 -3.07 23.40
N GLU A 73 -0.22 -3.69 24.26
CA GLU A 73 -1.65 -3.39 24.41
C GLU A 73 -1.87 -1.96 24.90
N GLU A 74 -0.99 -1.46 25.77
CA GLU A 74 -0.98 -0.06 26.21
C GLU A 74 -0.62 0.89 25.07
N ALA A 75 0.42 0.58 24.29
CA ALA A 75 0.78 1.35 23.09
C ALA A 75 -0.37 1.41 22.06
N GLU A 76 -1.08 0.30 21.86
CA GLU A 76 -2.24 0.23 20.97
C GLU A 76 -3.46 0.97 21.53
N ALA A 77 -3.67 0.94 22.86
CA ALA A 77 -4.72 1.73 23.51
C ALA A 77 -4.45 3.22 23.36
N TYR A 78 -3.21 3.64 23.59
CA TYR A 78 -2.77 5.01 23.40
C TYR A 78 -2.95 5.49 21.95
N ALA A 79 -2.58 4.66 20.96
CA ALA A 79 -2.80 4.98 19.55
C ALA A 79 -4.29 5.15 19.21
N ARG A 80 -5.19 4.35 19.81
CA ARG A 80 -6.64 4.50 19.66
C ARG A 80 -7.16 5.79 20.29
N GLU A 81 -6.69 6.14 21.48
CA GLU A 81 -7.05 7.39 22.16
C GLU A 81 -6.68 8.61 21.31
N LEU A 82 -5.44 8.66 20.82
CA LEU A 82 -4.97 9.72 19.92
C LEU A 82 -5.72 9.74 18.58
N SER A 83 -6.12 8.57 18.07
CA SER A 83 -6.92 8.49 16.84
C SER A 83 -8.34 9.02 17.02
N ALA A 84 -8.86 9.08 18.26
CA ALA A 84 -10.19 9.63 18.53
C ALA A 84 -10.19 11.18 18.50
N SER A 85 -9.05 11.81 18.78
CA SER A 85 -8.87 13.27 18.82
C SER A 85 -8.18 13.85 17.57
N GLY A 86 -7.60 13.00 16.70
CA GLY A 86 -6.86 13.42 15.51
C GLY A 86 -6.89 12.41 14.37
N GLY A 87 -5.92 12.49 13.44
CA GLY A 87 -5.81 11.54 12.34
C GLY A 87 -5.59 10.11 12.82
N ALA A 88 -6.09 9.14 12.05
CA ALA A 88 -6.03 7.72 12.39
C ALA A 88 -4.58 7.22 12.47
N LEU A 89 -4.29 6.43 13.50
CA LEU A 89 -2.96 5.89 13.80
C LEU A 89 -3.04 4.38 14.00
N ARG A 90 -1.95 3.69 13.67
CA ARG A 90 -1.78 2.27 13.96
C ARG A 90 -0.40 1.96 14.48
N VAL A 91 -0.32 0.92 15.32
CA VAL A 91 0.93 0.35 15.81
C VAL A 91 1.36 -0.80 14.90
N GLN A 92 2.60 -0.77 14.44
CA GLN A 92 3.19 -1.83 13.62
C GLN A 92 4.44 -2.38 14.30
N ALA A 93 4.53 -3.69 14.48
CA ALA A 93 5.71 -4.33 15.06
C ALA A 93 6.98 -4.00 14.25
N ALA A 94 8.09 -3.75 14.96
CA ALA A 94 9.37 -3.49 14.35
C ALA A 94 9.94 -4.76 13.67
N PRO A 95 10.72 -4.61 12.59
CA PRO A 95 11.45 -5.72 11.98
C PRO A 95 12.43 -6.38 12.96
N ALA A 96 12.70 -7.68 12.79
CA ALA A 96 13.58 -8.44 13.69
C ALA A 96 15.07 -7.98 13.70
N ASN A 97 15.47 -7.16 12.74
CA ASN A 97 16.83 -6.63 12.58
C ASN A 97 16.99 -5.21 13.14
N GLU A 98 15.97 -4.71 13.83
CA GLU A 98 15.92 -3.34 14.32
C GLU A 98 16.67 -3.17 15.65
N PRO A 99 17.11 -1.94 15.99
CA PRO A 99 17.69 -1.66 17.29
C PRO A 99 16.81 -2.17 18.44
N ARG A 100 17.45 -2.72 19.48
CA ARG A 100 16.77 -3.45 20.57
C ARG A 100 15.84 -2.60 21.42
N ASP A 101 15.89 -1.29 21.24
CA ASP A 101 15.10 -0.27 21.92
C ASP A 101 13.80 0.10 21.17
N VAL A 102 13.56 -0.46 19.98
CA VAL A 102 12.33 -0.24 19.21
C VAL A 102 11.58 -1.55 19.01
N ASP A 103 10.46 -1.71 19.69
CA ASP A 103 9.58 -2.86 19.58
C ASP A 103 8.51 -2.67 18.50
N ALA A 104 8.09 -1.43 18.26
CA ALA A 104 7.11 -1.07 17.26
C ALA A 104 7.23 0.37 16.76
N TYR A 105 6.50 0.65 15.68
CA TYR A 105 6.34 1.97 15.10
C TYR A 105 4.90 2.47 15.25
N LEU A 106 4.74 3.74 15.59
CA LEU A 106 3.47 4.45 15.45
C LEU A 106 3.44 5.10 14.07
N LEU A 107 2.48 4.68 13.26
CA LEU A 107 2.29 5.11 11.89
C LEU A 107 0.93 5.79 11.74
N ALA A 108 0.82 6.72 10.82
CA ALA A 108 -0.48 7.09 10.29
C ALA A 108 -1.15 5.84 9.72
N ASP A 109 -2.41 5.61 10.09
CA ASP A 109 -3.24 4.60 9.48
C ASP A 109 -3.74 5.15 8.13
N HIS A 110 -2.79 5.34 7.21
CA HIS A 110 -3.10 5.66 5.82
C HIS A 110 -3.68 4.42 5.15
N ASN A 111 -4.94 4.15 5.45
CA ASN A 111 -5.81 3.59 4.44
C ASN A 111 -6.96 4.58 4.27
N PRO A 112 -6.72 5.75 3.62
CA PRO A 112 -7.85 6.52 3.13
C PRO A 112 -8.64 5.53 2.28
N SER A 113 -9.87 5.25 2.69
CA SER A 113 -10.75 4.43 1.90
C SER A 113 -10.95 5.19 0.60
N VAL A 114 -10.15 4.88 -0.43
CA VAL A 114 -10.17 5.54 -1.76
C VAL A 114 -11.49 5.24 -2.51
N GLN A 115 -12.46 4.66 -1.82
CA GLN A 115 -13.79 4.35 -2.31
C GLN A 115 -14.68 5.60 -2.36
N GLU A 116 -14.39 6.62 -1.53
CA GLU A 116 -15.15 7.87 -1.48
C GLU A 116 -14.27 9.08 -1.78
N PRO A 117 -14.83 10.15 -2.40
CA PRO A 117 -14.08 11.37 -2.68
C PRO A 117 -13.74 12.12 -1.38
N ALA A 118 -12.51 12.62 -1.29
CA ALA A 118 -12.06 13.52 -0.23
C ALA A 118 -12.78 14.88 -0.26
N ALA A 119 -13.23 15.32 -1.44
CA ALA A 119 -14.05 16.52 -1.60
C ALA A 119 -14.96 16.43 -2.83
N VAL A 120 -16.13 17.09 -2.74
CA VAL A 120 -17.09 17.22 -3.84
C VAL A 120 -17.44 18.70 -4.05
N ASP A 121 -17.22 19.21 -5.27
CA ASP A 121 -17.57 20.57 -5.67
C ASP A 121 -18.34 20.55 -7.00
N GLY A 122 -19.66 20.67 -6.92
CA GLY A 122 -20.56 20.53 -8.06
C GLY A 122 -20.41 19.16 -8.74
N GLU A 123 -19.99 19.17 -10.01
CA GLU A 123 -19.71 17.98 -10.83
C GLU A 123 -18.24 17.53 -10.77
N THR A 124 -17.49 18.01 -9.78
CA THR A 124 -16.08 17.69 -9.58
C THR A 124 -15.90 16.86 -8.32
N TRP A 125 -15.30 15.67 -8.46
CA TRP A 125 -14.95 14.79 -7.34
C TRP A 125 -13.43 14.73 -7.20
N THR A 126 -12.94 14.99 -6.00
CA THR A 126 -11.51 14.96 -5.67
C THR A 126 -11.21 13.76 -4.80
N PHE A 127 -10.16 13.01 -5.14
CA PHE A 127 -9.73 11.80 -4.44
C PHE A 127 -8.29 11.93 -3.98
N ASP A 128 -7.99 11.37 -2.81
CA ASP A 128 -6.61 11.21 -2.34
C ASP A 128 -5.88 10.10 -3.11
N VAL A 129 -4.59 10.30 -3.35
CA VAL A 129 -3.73 9.31 -4.01
C VAL A 129 -3.06 8.44 -2.95
N GLY A 130 -3.63 7.24 -2.74
CA GLY A 130 -3.06 6.23 -1.85
C GLY A 130 -1.97 5.36 -2.48
N ALA A 131 -1.24 4.60 -1.66
CA ALA A 131 -0.15 3.71 -2.08
C ALA A 131 -0.56 2.68 -3.17
N ASN A 132 -1.82 2.24 -3.17
CA ASN A 132 -2.35 1.33 -4.19
C ASN A 132 -2.35 1.97 -5.59
N LEU A 133 -2.68 3.26 -5.68
CA LEU A 133 -2.68 3.98 -6.97
C LEU A 133 -1.25 4.24 -7.45
N TYR A 134 -0.32 4.50 -6.54
CA TYR A 134 1.12 4.55 -6.87
C TYR A 134 1.61 3.23 -7.47
N GLY A 135 1.27 2.09 -6.83
CA GLY A 135 1.61 0.76 -7.33
C GLY A 135 1.04 0.50 -8.73
N ALA A 136 -0.26 0.74 -8.90
CA ALA A 136 -0.95 0.58 -10.17
C ALA A 136 -0.38 1.48 -11.27
N LEU A 137 0.01 2.71 -10.95
CA LEU A 137 0.64 3.61 -11.92
C LEU A 137 2.04 3.11 -12.32
N GLY A 138 2.85 2.64 -11.37
CA GLY A 138 4.16 2.07 -11.70
C GLY A 138 4.06 0.86 -12.63
N GLU A 139 3.11 -0.04 -12.36
CA GLU A 139 2.79 -1.13 -13.28
C GLU A 139 2.32 -0.61 -14.65
N ALA A 140 1.40 0.37 -14.68
CA ALA A 140 0.89 0.92 -15.92
C ALA A 140 1.99 1.56 -16.79
N VAL A 141 2.94 2.28 -16.19
CA VAL A 141 4.08 2.88 -16.91
C VAL A 141 4.90 1.82 -17.64
N LEU A 142 5.06 0.63 -17.05
CA LEU A 142 5.80 -0.47 -17.66
C LEU A 142 4.95 -1.32 -18.63
N LEU A 143 3.68 -1.53 -18.32
CA LEU A 143 2.86 -2.60 -18.91
C LEU A 143 1.67 -2.10 -19.74
N ALA A 144 1.30 -0.82 -19.68
CA ALA A 144 0.11 -0.30 -20.40
C ALA A 144 0.45 0.40 -21.73
N GLY A 145 1.72 0.72 -21.96
CA GLY A 145 2.16 1.27 -23.24
C GLY A 145 2.05 0.26 -24.39
N PRO A 146 1.90 0.72 -25.64
CA PRO A 146 1.81 -0.16 -26.81
C PRO A 146 3.10 -0.95 -27.08
N LYS A 147 4.22 -0.51 -26.48
CA LYS A 147 5.51 -1.21 -26.50
C LYS A 147 6.19 -1.13 -25.12
N PRO A 148 6.76 -2.23 -24.62
CA PRO A 148 7.41 -2.27 -23.31
C PRO A 148 8.86 -1.76 -23.38
N PHE A 149 9.07 -0.51 -23.80
CA PHE A 149 10.41 0.01 -24.16
C PHE A 149 11.50 -0.18 -23.10
N ALA A 150 11.18 0.02 -21.82
CA ALA A 150 12.13 -0.17 -20.74
C ALA A 150 12.60 -1.63 -20.63
N LEU A 151 11.66 -2.58 -20.75
CA LEU A 151 11.95 -4.02 -20.74
C LEU A 151 12.70 -4.43 -22.00
N THR A 152 12.30 -3.92 -23.17
CA THR A 152 13.02 -4.17 -24.43
C THR A 152 14.46 -3.69 -24.36
N TYR A 153 14.69 -2.50 -23.81
CA TYR A 153 16.04 -1.96 -23.65
C TYR A 153 16.87 -2.77 -22.66
N PHE A 154 16.28 -3.17 -21.52
CA PHE A 154 16.93 -4.03 -20.54
C PHE A 154 17.33 -5.38 -21.16
N VAL A 155 16.40 -6.08 -21.80
CA VAL A 155 16.65 -7.39 -22.45
C VAL A 155 17.77 -7.30 -23.46
N ARG A 156 17.80 -6.25 -24.28
CA ARG A 156 18.85 -6.04 -25.27
C ARG A 156 20.23 -5.90 -24.64
N GLN A 157 20.33 -5.14 -23.55
CA GLN A 157 21.59 -4.95 -22.83
C GLN A 157 22.04 -6.21 -22.11
N ASP A 158 21.11 -6.89 -21.47
CA ASP A 158 21.38 -8.05 -20.65
C ASP A 158 21.81 -9.28 -21.47
N LEU A 159 21.20 -9.50 -22.62
CA LEU A 159 21.56 -10.56 -23.55
C LEU A 159 22.71 -10.18 -24.50
N GLU A 160 23.27 -8.98 -24.37
CA GLU A 160 24.32 -8.43 -25.24
C GLU A 160 24.01 -8.58 -26.75
N ILE A 161 22.74 -8.45 -27.12
CA ILE A 161 22.26 -8.73 -28.49
C ILE A 161 22.88 -7.78 -29.50
N ASP A 162 23.60 -8.36 -30.47
CA ASP A 162 23.89 -7.71 -31.75
C ASP A 162 22.69 -7.89 -32.69
N GLU A 163 22.09 -6.78 -33.14
CA GLU A 163 20.95 -6.84 -34.06
C GLU A 163 21.31 -7.49 -35.40
N ALA A 164 22.59 -7.52 -35.77
CA ALA A 164 23.03 -8.19 -37.00
C ALA A 164 22.99 -9.72 -36.91
N GLU A 165 22.92 -10.29 -35.70
CA GLU A 165 22.86 -11.73 -35.45
C GLU A 165 21.42 -12.27 -35.39
N LEU A 166 20.43 -11.39 -35.35
CA LEU A 166 19.02 -11.76 -35.33
C LEU A 166 18.45 -11.83 -36.75
N ASP A 167 17.75 -12.92 -37.07
CA ASP A 167 17.16 -13.12 -38.40
C ASP A 167 15.99 -12.16 -38.65
N TRP A 168 15.24 -11.83 -37.59
CA TRP A 168 13.99 -11.07 -37.67
C TRP A 168 13.92 -9.90 -36.69
N GLY A 169 14.91 -9.78 -35.81
CA GLY A 169 15.06 -8.70 -34.84
C GLY A 169 14.37 -9.00 -33.52
N LEU A 170 14.83 -8.33 -32.46
CA LEU A 170 14.37 -8.61 -31.10
C LEU A 170 12.89 -8.24 -30.93
N ASN A 171 12.08 -9.23 -30.59
CA ASN A 171 10.72 -9.05 -30.13
C ASN A 171 10.64 -9.34 -28.63
N VAL A 172 9.88 -8.53 -27.90
CA VAL A 172 9.68 -8.66 -26.44
C VAL A 172 8.20 -8.67 -26.15
N ASP A 173 7.70 -9.87 -25.84
CA ASP A 173 6.31 -10.09 -25.43
C ASP A 173 6.21 -9.98 -23.91
N VAL A 174 5.14 -9.36 -23.41
CA VAL A 174 4.90 -9.18 -21.97
C VAL A 174 3.53 -9.74 -21.61
N TYR A 175 3.53 -10.74 -20.75
CA TYR A 175 2.33 -11.43 -20.26
C TYR A 175 2.07 -11.01 -18.82
N ARG A 176 0.92 -10.40 -18.53
CA ARG A 176 0.58 -10.01 -17.15
C ARG A 176 0.29 -11.23 -16.29
N GLY A 177 0.72 -11.16 -15.03
CA GLY A 177 0.43 -12.14 -14.00
C GLY A 177 -1.06 -12.26 -13.73
N GLY A 178 -1.55 -13.50 -13.62
CA GLY A 178 -2.94 -13.80 -13.30
C GLY A 178 -3.31 -15.23 -13.66
N LYS A 179 -4.31 -15.78 -12.96
CA LYS A 179 -4.87 -17.10 -13.31
C LYS A 179 -5.45 -17.05 -14.73
N GLY A 180 -4.78 -17.67 -15.69
CA GLY A 180 -5.20 -17.71 -17.10
C GLY A 180 -4.29 -16.99 -18.10
N SER A 181 -3.12 -16.50 -17.67
CA SER A 181 -2.05 -16.05 -18.58
C SER A 181 -1.52 -17.24 -19.41
N ALA A 182 -1.29 -17.02 -20.72
CA ALA A 182 -0.73 -18.05 -21.62
C ALA A 182 0.70 -18.49 -21.26
N ALA A 183 1.41 -17.67 -20.46
CA ALA A 183 2.61 -18.10 -19.76
C ALA A 183 2.18 -18.65 -18.39
N GLU A 184 2.07 -19.98 -18.28
CA GLU A 184 1.93 -20.65 -16.98
C GLU A 184 3.25 -20.47 -16.22
N ALA A 185 3.29 -19.48 -15.33
CA ALA A 185 4.38 -19.39 -14.36
C ALA A 185 4.21 -20.55 -13.36
N PRO A 186 5.27 -21.31 -13.05
CA PRO A 186 5.20 -22.32 -12.02
C PRO A 186 4.83 -21.66 -10.68
N GLU A 187 3.72 -22.07 -10.07
CA GLU A 187 3.34 -21.60 -8.73
C GLU A 187 4.42 -22.02 -7.73
N THR A 188 5.36 -21.12 -7.44
CA THR A 188 6.49 -21.38 -6.55
C THR A 188 6.15 -20.81 -5.18
N GLY A 189 5.66 -21.67 -4.29
CA GLY A 189 5.29 -21.28 -2.93
C GLY A 189 4.11 -20.29 -2.86
N GLY A 190 3.23 -20.27 -3.87
CA GLY A 190 2.06 -19.40 -3.92
C GLY A 190 2.34 -17.95 -4.34
N TRP A 191 3.58 -17.64 -4.75
CA TRP A 191 3.89 -16.36 -5.40
C TRP A 191 3.52 -16.44 -6.89
N VAL A 192 2.89 -15.37 -7.38
CA VAL A 192 2.55 -15.17 -8.80
C VAL A 192 3.28 -13.89 -9.23
N PRO A 193 4.09 -13.93 -10.30
CA PRO A 193 4.79 -12.73 -10.80
C PRO A 193 3.80 -11.72 -11.36
N ASP A 194 4.13 -10.43 -11.27
CA ASP A 194 3.33 -9.33 -11.84
C ASP A 194 3.30 -9.38 -13.37
N CYS A 195 4.41 -9.83 -13.99
CA CYS A 195 4.44 -10.19 -15.40
C CYS A 195 5.54 -11.21 -15.74
N VAL A 196 5.41 -11.82 -16.92
CA VAL A 196 6.43 -12.65 -17.56
C VAL A 196 6.83 -11.97 -18.87
N VAL A 197 8.14 -11.82 -19.09
CA VAL A 197 8.71 -11.24 -20.30
C VAL A 197 9.36 -12.34 -21.11
N GLU A 198 9.03 -12.46 -22.38
CA GLU A 198 9.70 -13.37 -23.31
C GLU A 198 10.43 -12.59 -24.40
N ALA A 199 11.73 -12.81 -24.52
CA ALA A 199 12.56 -12.30 -25.60
C ALA A 199 12.60 -13.32 -26.74
N LYS A 200 12.35 -12.89 -27.98
CA LYS A 200 12.27 -13.75 -29.17
C LYS A 200 13.01 -13.13 -30.34
N ASP A 201 13.53 -13.96 -31.25
CA ASP A 201 13.96 -13.51 -32.57
C ASP A 201 12.77 -13.47 -33.54
N GLY A 202 12.16 -12.30 -33.68
CA GLY A 202 10.99 -12.08 -34.52
C GLY A 202 9.65 -12.44 -33.89
N TRP A 203 8.59 -12.25 -34.68
CA TRP A 203 7.21 -12.56 -34.27
C TRP A 203 6.95 -14.06 -34.33
N GLY A 204 6.85 -14.70 -33.17
CA GLY A 204 6.67 -16.15 -33.05
C GLY A 204 7.94 -16.97 -33.28
N GLY A 205 9.12 -16.34 -33.25
CA GLY A 205 10.40 -17.04 -33.28
C GLY A 205 10.73 -17.76 -31.97
N GLU A 206 11.91 -18.34 -31.93
CA GLU A 206 12.42 -19.04 -30.75
C GLU A 206 12.55 -18.08 -29.57
N VAL A 207 12.18 -18.55 -28.37
CA VAL A 207 12.38 -17.82 -27.12
C VAL A 207 13.86 -17.86 -26.79
N LEU A 208 14.50 -16.70 -26.87
CA LEU A 208 15.90 -16.49 -26.49
C LEU A 208 16.05 -16.52 -24.98
N GLU A 209 15.09 -15.91 -24.25
CA GLU A 209 15.11 -15.83 -22.80
C GLU A 209 13.73 -15.53 -22.22
N ARG A 210 13.49 -15.97 -20.98
CA ARG A 210 12.30 -15.64 -20.19
C ARG A 210 12.66 -15.00 -18.86
N TYR A 211 11.91 -13.96 -18.49
CA TYR A 211 12.04 -13.26 -17.22
C TYR A 211 10.73 -13.25 -16.44
N TYR A 212 10.78 -13.56 -15.16
CA TYR A 212 9.67 -13.48 -14.22
C TYR A 212 9.82 -12.22 -13.36
N CYS A 213 8.86 -11.31 -13.45
CA CYS A 213 9.01 -9.95 -12.94
C CYS A 213 8.11 -9.68 -11.75
N GLU A 214 8.65 -8.98 -10.76
CA GLU A 214 7.90 -8.33 -9.70
C GLU A 214 8.18 -6.82 -9.76
N ILE A 215 7.13 -6.02 -9.85
CA ILE A 215 7.15 -4.56 -10.03
C ILE A 215 6.76 -3.89 -8.71
N LYS A 216 7.49 -2.84 -8.34
CA LYS A 216 7.15 -1.95 -7.23
C LYS A 216 7.34 -0.50 -7.65
N ALA A 217 6.42 0.36 -7.24
CA ALA A 217 6.51 1.79 -7.45
C ALA A 217 6.96 2.50 -6.16
N GLY A 218 7.83 3.50 -6.30
CA GLY A 218 8.31 4.32 -5.18
C GLY A 218 9.01 3.51 -4.09
N GLU A 219 8.73 3.82 -2.82
CA GLU A 219 9.34 3.19 -1.65
C GLU A 219 8.63 1.90 -1.19
N ALA A 220 7.70 1.36 -1.99
CA ALA A 220 7.03 0.12 -1.67
C ALA A 220 8.04 -1.03 -1.44
N SER A 221 7.89 -1.70 -0.29
CA SER A 221 8.69 -2.86 0.07
C SER A 221 8.11 -4.15 -0.49
N PHE A 222 8.96 -5.10 -0.88
CA PHE A 222 8.55 -6.47 -1.20
C PHE A 222 8.15 -7.22 0.07
N GLN A 223 7.02 -7.92 0.06
CA GLN A 223 6.60 -8.72 1.20
C GLN A 223 7.49 -9.97 1.35
N ARG A 224 7.69 -10.46 2.59
CA ARG A 224 8.58 -11.61 2.86
C ARG A 224 8.17 -12.88 2.11
N SER A 225 6.88 -13.16 2.04
CA SER A 225 6.31 -14.31 1.30
C SER A 225 6.64 -14.26 -0.20
N GLN A 226 6.59 -13.08 -0.81
CA GLN A 226 6.97 -12.87 -2.21
C GLN A 226 8.48 -13.12 -2.39
N ALA A 227 9.31 -12.61 -1.47
CA ALA A 227 10.75 -12.77 -1.56
C ALA A 227 11.19 -14.25 -1.50
N ASP A 228 10.51 -15.08 -0.72
CA ASP A 228 10.83 -16.51 -0.62
C ASP A 228 10.45 -17.26 -1.91
N GLY A 229 9.26 -16.99 -2.48
CA GLY A 229 8.85 -17.55 -3.78
C GLY A 229 9.76 -17.12 -4.93
N MET A 230 10.13 -15.84 -4.98
CA MET A 230 11.10 -15.32 -5.94
C MET A 230 12.46 -16.00 -5.84
N ARG A 231 12.97 -16.21 -4.62
CA ARG A 231 14.27 -16.89 -4.42
C ARG A 231 14.23 -18.35 -4.84
N ALA A 232 13.10 -19.03 -4.61
CA ALA A 232 12.93 -20.40 -5.06
C ALA A 232 12.94 -20.49 -6.60
N LEU A 233 12.20 -19.61 -7.28
CA LEU A 233 12.16 -19.60 -8.75
C LEU A 233 13.49 -19.17 -9.36
N ALA A 234 14.20 -18.22 -8.73
CA ALA A 234 15.49 -17.72 -9.19
C ALA A 234 16.62 -18.77 -9.19
N ALA A 235 16.39 -19.97 -8.62
CA ALA A 235 17.33 -21.07 -8.70
C ALA A 235 17.45 -21.65 -10.12
N ASP A 236 16.33 -21.65 -10.86
CA ASP A 236 16.20 -22.30 -12.17
C ASP A 236 15.83 -21.32 -13.28
N GLU A 237 15.26 -20.17 -12.94
CA GLU A 237 14.73 -19.18 -13.89
C GLU A 237 15.25 -17.77 -13.60
N ARG A 238 15.10 -16.85 -14.56
CA ARG A 238 15.51 -15.46 -14.38
C ARG A 238 14.41 -14.63 -13.75
N VAL A 239 14.66 -14.14 -12.54
CA VAL A 239 13.68 -13.34 -11.78
C VAL A 239 14.14 -11.89 -11.67
N LEU A 240 13.30 -10.95 -12.11
CA LEU A 240 13.57 -9.52 -12.06
C LEU A 240 12.79 -8.84 -10.92
N LYS A 241 13.49 -7.99 -10.17
CA LYS A 241 12.89 -7.00 -9.29
C LYS A 241 12.95 -5.65 -9.97
N ILE A 242 11.81 -5.13 -10.37
CA ILE A 242 11.73 -3.85 -11.09
C ILE A 242 11.19 -2.79 -10.14
N ARG A 243 11.96 -1.72 -9.94
CA ARG A 243 11.53 -0.56 -9.18
C ARG A 243 11.28 0.61 -10.13
N VAL A 244 10.05 1.09 -10.14
CA VAL A 244 9.64 2.27 -10.90
C VAL A 244 9.76 3.49 -9.98
N LEU A 245 10.71 4.36 -10.30
CA LEU A 245 10.91 5.62 -9.60
C LEU A 245 10.00 6.68 -10.22
N ILE A 246 9.08 7.22 -9.42
CA ILE A 246 8.20 8.32 -9.81
C ILE A 246 8.48 9.47 -8.85
N GLU A 247 9.17 10.51 -9.33
CA GLU A 247 9.73 11.57 -8.47
C GLU A 247 8.67 12.50 -7.88
N ALA A 248 7.55 12.68 -8.57
CA ALA A 248 6.46 13.54 -8.09
C ALA A 248 5.12 12.98 -8.58
N LEU A 249 4.23 12.69 -7.63
CA LEU A 249 2.83 12.40 -7.89
C LEU A 249 1.97 13.38 -7.11
N PRO A 250 0.81 13.76 -7.66
CA PRO A 250 -0.09 14.65 -6.94
C PRO A 250 -0.66 13.90 -5.73
N GLU A 251 -0.83 14.60 -4.60
CA GLU A 251 -1.48 14.05 -3.41
C GLU A 251 -2.98 13.80 -3.64
N GLN A 252 -3.57 14.55 -4.57
CA GLN A 252 -4.98 14.46 -4.94
C GLN A 252 -5.18 14.60 -6.44
N TYR A 253 -6.25 14.01 -6.97
CA TYR A 253 -6.71 14.27 -8.32
C TYR A 253 -8.21 14.57 -8.34
N SER A 254 -8.64 15.41 -9.27
CA SER A 254 -10.04 15.73 -9.49
C SER A 254 -10.51 15.21 -10.84
N VAL A 255 -11.71 14.64 -10.89
CA VAL A 255 -12.35 14.15 -12.11
C VAL A 255 -13.68 14.87 -12.32
N ARG A 256 -13.98 15.19 -13.58
CA ARG A 256 -15.29 15.65 -14.07
C ARG A 256 -15.79 14.68 -15.12
N ILE A 257 -17.06 14.30 -15.04
CA ILE A 257 -17.68 13.33 -15.94
C ILE A 257 -18.92 14.01 -16.51
N HIS A 258 -18.98 14.11 -17.84
CA HIS A 258 -20.13 14.67 -18.54
C HIS A 258 -20.71 13.62 -19.47
N GLU A 259 -22.02 13.42 -19.40
CA GLU A 259 -22.75 12.61 -20.37
C GLU A 259 -22.96 13.42 -21.66
N VAL A 260 -22.76 12.78 -22.82
CA VAL A 260 -23.01 13.41 -24.12
C VAL A 260 -24.30 12.86 -24.68
N GLU A 261 -25.29 13.74 -24.88
CA GLU A 261 -26.53 13.38 -25.55
C GLU A 261 -26.33 13.34 -27.08
N PRO A 262 -27.02 12.44 -27.80
CA PRO A 262 -26.98 12.42 -29.25
C PRO A 262 -27.55 13.72 -29.83
N THR A 263 -26.80 14.36 -30.73
CA THR A 263 -27.31 15.50 -31.53
C THR A 263 -28.49 15.05 -32.38
N GLU A 264 -29.63 15.77 -32.29
CA GLU A 264 -30.79 15.64 -33.18
C GLU A 264 -30.44 15.91 -34.66
#